data_AF-H2ZTU3-F1
#
_entry.id   AF-H2ZTU3-F1
#
_cell.length_a   1.000
_cell.length_b   1.000
_cell.length_c   1.000
_cell.angle_alpha   90.00
_cell.angle_beta   90.00
_cell.angle_gamma   90.00
#
_symmetry.space_group_name_H-M   'P 1'
#
loop_
_entity.id
_entity.type
_entity.pdbx_description
1 polymer ?
#
loop_
_entity_poly.entity_id
_entity_poly.type
_entity_poly.pdbx_seq_one_letter_code
_entity_poly.pdbx_strand_id
1 'polypeptide(L)'
;IQIPEKLAKREDLMSQWRLRQSPEGEKENPVLKLKEYLELLKKKWADLCGIENAEERQAVCDKIFEDEEEEYCLYEAVKLLMFNMAINLNDEKEEGKDVPVFVWLLFARDTCTNPMELLKNHLNQVGNSGGLEQVEMFLLGYALQVTIHVYRLYRCETDEFITFYPDDHKEDWPQVTLLTEDDRHYNVPVGKREDHKEVQES
;
A
#
# COMPACT_ATOMS: atom_id res chain seq x y z
N ILE A 1 -9.89 -6.87 10.72
CA ILE A 1 -10.87 -5.91 11.31
C ILE A 1 -10.40 -5.39 12.67
N GLN A 2 -9.99 -6.20 13.65
CA GLN A 2 -9.60 -5.74 15.00
C GLN A 2 -8.28 -4.92 15.12
N ILE A 3 -7.70 -4.49 14.00
CA ILE A 3 -6.40 -3.81 14.00
C ILE A 3 -6.48 -2.47 14.75
N PRO A 4 -7.47 -1.58 14.48
CA PRO A 4 -7.57 -0.30 15.17
C PRO A 4 -7.66 -0.44 16.68
N GLU A 5 -8.48 -1.37 17.19
CA GLU A 5 -8.64 -1.57 18.63
C GLU A 5 -7.39 -2.16 19.29
N LYS A 6 -6.63 -2.99 18.58
CA LYS A 6 -5.33 -3.51 19.07
C LYS A 6 -4.28 -2.40 19.13
N LEU A 7 -4.20 -1.56 18.11
CA LEU A 7 -3.27 -0.43 18.08
C LEU A 7 -3.62 0.63 19.11
N ALA A 8 -4.91 0.89 19.35
CA ALA A 8 -5.34 1.83 20.39
C ALA A 8 -4.92 1.40 21.80
N LYS A 9 -4.70 0.10 22.03
CA LYS A 9 -4.22 -0.44 23.31
C LYS A 9 -2.70 -0.35 23.48
N ARG A 10 -1.93 -0.17 22.42
CA ARG A 10 -0.45 -0.15 22.43
C ARG A 10 0.15 1.24 22.75
N GLU A 11 -0.56 2.04 23.56
CA GLU A 11 -0.27 3.47 23.90
C GLU A 11 -0.23 4.43 22.70
N ASP A 12 -1.09 5.46 22.70
CA ASP A 12 -1.09 6.68 21.87
C ASP A 12 -0.86 6.58 20.33
N LEU A 13 -0.73 5.39 19.75
CA LEU A 13 -0.52 5.22 18.31
C LEU A 13 -1.68 5.80 17.49
N MET A 14 -2.90 5.59 17.97
CA MET A 14 -4.11 6.03 17.27
C MET A 14 -4.44 7.50 17.54
N SER A 15 -3.90 8.13 18.59
CA SER A 15 -4.16 9.54 18.90
C SER A 15 -3.42 10.49 17.96
N GLN A 16 -2.44 9.99 17.22
CA GLN A 16 -1.62 10.74 16.27
C GLN A 16 -2.08 10.59 14.82
N TRP A 17 -3.09 9.75 14.57
CA TRP A 17 -3.63 9.55 13.23
C TRP A 17 -4.34 10.82 12.74
N ARG A 18 -4.03 11.25 11.51
CA ARG A 18 -4.70 12.39 10.87
C ARG A 18 -5.56 11.91 9.72
N LEU A 19 -6.87 11.85 9.96
CA LEU A 19 -7.85 11.54 8.92
C LEU A 19 -8.03 12.74 7.99
N ARG A 20 -8.03 12.49 6.68
CA ARG A 20 -8.24 13.53 5.66
C ARG A 20 -9.66 14.13 5.70
N GLN A 21 -10.66 13.32 6.02
CA GLN A 21 -12.09 13.67 5.95
C GLN A 21 -12.68 14.27 7.23
N SER A 22 -11.89 14.54 8.28
CA SER A 22 -12.46 15.08 9.52
C SER A 22 -12.85 16.55 9.30
N PRO A 23 -14.16 16.92 9.31
CA PRO A 23 -14.57 18.31 9.18
C PRO A 23 -13.97 19.13 10.33
N GLU A 24 -13.62 20.39 10.06
CA GLU A 24 -13.09 21.28 11.10
C GLU A 24 -14.06 21.36 12.29
N GLY A 25 -13.69 20.76 13.43
CA GLY A 25 -14.42 20.86 14.70
C GLY A 25 -15.00 19.56 15.25
N GLU A 26 -15.12 18.48 14.45
CA GLU A 26 -15.52 17.17 14.94
C GLU A 26 -14.29 16.30 15.23
N LYS A 27 -14.02 16.02 16.51
CA LYS A 27 -13.05 14.99 16.89
C LYS A 27 -13.70 13.61 16.71
N GLU A 28 -13.76 13.15 15.47
CA GLU A 28 -14.13 11.77 15.20
C GLU A 28 -13.10 10.83 15.83
N ASN A 29 -13.56 9.70 16.36
CA ASN A 29 -12.68 8.71 16.97
C ASN A 29 -11.95 7.93 15.86
N PRO A 30 -10.63 8.08 15.67
CA PRO A 30 -9.91 7.44 14.57
C PRO A 30 -10.02 5.91 14.61
N VAL A 31 -10.15 5.33 15.80
CA VAL A 31 -10.30 3.88 15.97
C VAL A 31 -11.59 3.37 15.33
N LEU A 32 -12.70 4.10 15.50
CA LEU A 32 -13.99 3.72 14.93
C LEU A 32 -13.98 3.90 13.41
N LYS A 33 -13.51 5.04 12.92
CA LYS A 33 -13.44 5.32 11.47
C LYS A 33 -12.56 4.34 10.73
N LEU A 34 -11.35 4.09 11.22
CA LEU A 34 -10.44 3.16 10.56
C LEU A 34 -10.96 1.71 10.58
N LYS A 35 -11.79 1.37 11.56
CA LYS A 35 -12.50 0.08 11.55
C LYS A 35 -13.54 0.05 10.43
N GLU A 36 -14.37 1.08 10.30
CA GLU A 36 -15.35 1.22 9.22
C GLU A 36 -14.66 1.13 7.85
N TYR A 37 -13.52 1.82 7.68
CA TYR A 37 -12.75 1.80 6.44
C TYR A 37 -12.15 0.42 6.13
N LEU A 38 -11.63 -0.29 7.14
CA LEU A 38 -11.17 -1.67 6.95
C LEU A 38 -12.32 -2.63 6.60
N GLU A 39 -13.51 -2.42 7.19
CA GLU A 39 -14.70 -3.20 6.85
C GLU A 39 -15.18 -2.92 5.43
N LEU A 40 -15.14 -1.66 4.99
CA LEU A 40 -15.43 -1.25 3.62
C LEU A 40 -14.45 -1.90 2.64
N LEU A 41 -13.14 -1.79 2.89
CA LEU A 41 -12.09 -2.42 2.05
C LEU A 41 -12.33 -3.92 1.92
N LYS A 42 -12.57 -4.61 3.04
CA LYS A 42 -12.86 -6.05 3.04
C LYS A 42 -14.10 -6.38 2.22
N LYS A 43 -15.18 -5.61 2.38
CA LYS A 43 -16.44 -5.82 1.67
C LYS A 43 -16.24 -5.66 0.16
N LYS A 44 -15.67 -4.53 -0.27
CA LYS A 44 -15.44 -4.23 -1.70
C LYS A 44 -14.53 -5.27 -2.35
N TRP A 45 -13.47 -5.67 -1.66
CA TRP A 45 -12.59 -6.73 -2.16
C TRP A 45 -13.32 -8.07 -2.31
N ALA A 46 -14.14 -8.47 -1.32
CA ALA A 46 -14.92 -9.71 -1.40
C ALA A 46 -15.96 -9.67 -2.54
N ASP A 47 -16.63 -8.54 -2.72
CA ASP A 47 -17.57 -8.33 -3.82
C ASP A 47 -16.86 -8.49 -5.17
N LEU A 48 -15.68 -7.88 -5.35
CA LEU A 48 -14.87 -8.00 -6.57
C LEU A 48 -14.37 -9.43 -6.82
N CYS A 49 -13.96 -10.17 -5.79
CA CYS A 49 -13.55 -11.57 -5.90
C CYS A 49 -14.70 -12.49 -6.33
N GLY A 50 -15.95 -12.10 -6.06
CA GLY A 50 -17.15 -12.84 -6.48
C GLY A 50 -17.50 -12.68 -7.97
N ILE A 51 -16.84 -11.76 -8.69
CA ILE A 51 -17.10 -11.48 -10.11
C ILE A 51 -16.12 -12.25 -10.98
N GLU A 52 -16.63 -13.23 -11.74
CA GLU A 52 -15.81 -14.05 -12.64
C GLU A 52 -15.33 -13.24 -13.86
N ASN A 53 -16.23 -12.47 -14.49
CA ASN A 53 -15.95 -11.74 -15.71
C ASN A 53 -15.03 -10.53 -15.43
N ALA A 54 -13.91 -10.43 -16.16
CA ALA A 54 -12.94 -9.37 -15.96
C ALA A 54 -13.44 -7.98 -16.35
N GLU A 55 -14.25 -7.85 -17.40
CA GLU A 55 -14.83 -6.58 -17.84
C GLU A 55 -15.88 -6.07 -16.85
N GLU A 56 -16.71 -6.97 -16.31
CA GLU A 56 -17.67 -6.63 -15.26
C GLU A 56 -16.95 -6.21 -13.97
N ARG A 57 -15.91 -6.95 -13.59
CA ARG A 57 -15.08 -6.62 -12.42
C ARG A 57 -14.40 -5.26 -12.61
N GLN A 58 -13.90 -4.96 -13.81
CA GLN A 58 -13.35 -3.65 -14.16
C GLN A 58 -14.40 -2.54 -14.02
N ALA A 59 -15.61 -2.73 -14.57
CA ALA A 59 -16.68 -1.73 -14.48
C ALA A 59 -17.14 -1.46 -13.04
N VAL A 60 -17.03 -2.45 -12.14
CA VAL A 60 -17.27 -2.25 -10.71
C VAL A 60 -16.10 -1.51 -10.06
N CYS A 61 -14.85 -1.86 -10.39
CA CYS A 61 -13.68 -1.11 -9.94
C CYS A 61 -13.76 0.37 -10.37
N ASP A 62 -14.05 0.65 -11.63
CA ASP A 62 -14.14 2.02 -12.16
C ASP A 62 -15.09 2.88 -11.31
N LYS A 63 -16.26 2.34 -10.95
CA LYS A 63 -17.23 3.04 -10.08
C LYS A 63 -16.71 3.28 -8.66
N ILE A 64 -15.92 2.38 -8.11
CA ILE A 64 -15.32 2.54 -6.78
C ILE A 64 -14.32 3.70 -6.80
N PHE A 65 -13.53 3.82 -7.87
CA PHE A 65 -12.50 4.85 -8.04
C PHE A 65 -13.01 6.12 -8.76
N GLU A 66 -14.32 6.23 -8.99
CA GLU A 66 -14.99 7.48 -9.40
C GLU A 66 -15.59 8.23 -8.19
N ASP A 67 -15.89 7.52 -7.10
CA ASP A 67 -16.39 8.10 -5.84
C ASP A 67 -15.22 8.47 -4.94
N GLU A 68 -14.80 9.75 -5.01
CA GLU A 68 -13.65 10.25 -4.25
C GLU A 68 -13.76 9.93 -2.74
N GLU A 69 -14.95 10.08 -2.14
CA GLU A 69 -15.11 9.86 -0.70
C GLU A 69 -14.90 8.39 -0.33
N GLU A 70 -15.46 7.47 -1.13
CA GLU A 70 -15.26 6.03 -0.94
C GLU A 70 -13.81 5.63 -1.20
N GLU A 71 -13.21 6.14 -2.27
CA GLU A 71 -11.81 5.94 -2.64
C GLU A 71 -10.86 6.32 -1.50
N TYR A 72 -11.02 7.52 -0.92
CA TYR A 72 -10.18 7.97 0.20
C TYR A 72 -10.34 7.10 1.45
N CYS A 73 -11.53 6.55 1.71
CA CYS A 73 -11.72 5.58 2.79
C CYS A 73 -10.86 4.32 2.57
N LEU A 74 -10.78 3.83 1.33
CA LEU A 74 -9.94 2.67 1.00
C LEU A 74 -8.45 2.98 1.21
N TYR A 75 -8.00 4.18 0.87
CA TYR A 75 -6.61 4.59 1.11
C TYR A 75 -6.27 4.66 2.60
N GLU A 76 -7.15 5.19 3.45
CA GLU A 76 -6.95 5.19 4.90
C GLU A 76 -6.87 3.76 5.46
N ALA A 77 -7.69 2.84 4.94
CA ALA A 77 -7.62 1.43 5.32
C ALA A 77 -6.27 0.80 4.94
N VAL A 78 -5.76 1.06 3.73
CA VAL A 78 -4.45 0.56 3.28
C VAL A 78 -3.31 1.17 4.09
N LYS A 79 -3.34 2.48 4.36
CA LYS A 79 -2.36 3.13 5.25
C LYS A 79 -2.33 2.49 6.63
N LEU A 80 -3.48 2.10 7.17
CA LEU A 80 -3.54 1.40 8.45
C LEU A 80 -2.89 0.01 8.39
N LEU A 81 -3.09 -0.73 7.30
CA LEU A 81 -2.43 -2.01 7.09
C LEU A 81 -0.91 -1.84 7.00
N MET A 82 -0.44 -0.83 6.27
CA MET A 82 0.99 -0.47 6.20
C MET A 82 1.54 -0.12 7.58
N PHE A 83 0.84 0.70 8.35
CA PHE A 83 1.28 1.08 9.70
C PHE A 83 1.38 -0.13 10.64
N ASN A 84 0.35 -1.00 10.64
CA ASN A 84 0.37 -2.22 11.43
C ASN A 84 1.52 -3.16 11.01
N MET A 85 1.78 -3.29 9.71
CA MET A 85 2.90 -4.07 9.19
C MET A 85 4.25 -3.50 9.65
N ALA A 86 4.43 -2.17 9.58
CA ALA A 86 5.64 -1.51 10.05
C ALA A 86 5.89 -1.71 11.54
N ILE A 87 4.83 -1.71 12.36
CA ILE A 87 4.94 -2.03 13.80
C ILE A 87 5.43 -3.47 13.99
N ASN A 88 4.81 -4.44 13.32
CA ASN A 88 5.19 -5.85 13.46
C ASN A 88 6.64 -6.08 13.02
N LEU A 89 7.05 -5.53 11.88
CA LEU A 89 8.43 -5.65 11.38
C LEU A 89 9.43 -4.94 12.29
N ASN A 90 9.06 -3.80 12.89
CA ASN A 90 9.90 -3.14 13.88
C ASN A 90 10.03 -3.96 15.16
N ASP A 91 8.94 -4.54 15.66
CA ASP A 91 8.99 -5.42 16.85
C ASP A 91 9.90 -6.63 16.59
N GLU A 92 9.78 -7.26 15.41
CA GLU A 92 10.64 -8.37 15.01
C GLU A 92 12.12 -7.95 14.90
N LYS A 93 12.39 -6.78 14.34
CA LYS A 93 13.72 -6.17 14.31
C LYS A 93 14.29 -5.97 15.71
N GLU A 94 13.51 -5.39 16.64
CA GLU A 94 13.95 -5.15 18.03
C GLU A 94 14.14 -6.46 18.82
N GLU A 95 13.38 -7.50 18.48
CA GLU A 95 13.56 -8.85 19.02
C GLU A 95 14.78 -9.59 18.42
N GLY A 96 15.48 -9.00 17.46
CA GLY A 96 16.64 -9.58 16.80
C GLY A 96 16.29 -10.72 15.83
N LYS A 97 15.05 -10.77 15.35
CA LYS A 97 14.62 -11.71 14.30
C LYS A 97 15.15 -11.26 12.94
N ASP A 98 15.16 -12.20 12.01
CA ASP A 98 15.45 -11.89 10.61
C ASP A 98 14.29 -11.11 10.00
N VAL A 99 14.58 -9.92 9.48
CA VAL A 99 13.62 -9.03 8.85
C VAL A 99 14.15 -8.57 7.49
N PRO A 100 13.27 -8.25 6.52
CA PRO A 100 13.70 -7.80 5.21
C PRO A 100 14.59 -6.54 5.28
N VAL A 101 15.55 -6.42 4.35
CA VAL A 101 16.54 -5.33 4.35
C VAL A 101 15.87 -3.95 4.32
N PHE A 102 14.75 -3.79 3.61
CA PHE A 102 14.04 -2.51 3.54
C PHE A 102 13.56 -2.03 4.92
N VAL A 103 13.33 -2.91 5.91
CA VAL A 103 12.92 -2.54 7.26
C VAL A 103 14.03 -1.74 7.95
N TRP A 104 15.27 -2.18 7.80
CA TRP A 104 16.43 -1.45 8.29
C TRP A 104 16.59 -0.10 7.59
N LEU A 105 16.40 -0.06 6.27
CA LEU A 105 16.47 1.18 5.48
C LEU A 105 15.35 2.17 5.86
N LEU A 106 14.13 1.67 6.07
CA LEU A 106 12.96 2.45 6.44
C LEU A 106 13.18 3.16 7.77
N PHE A 107 13.70 2.42 8.76
CA PHE A 107 13.93 2.90 10.13
C PHE A 107 15.31 3.54 10.37
N ALA A 108 16.17 3.60 9.35
CA ALA A 108 17.44 4.32 9.40
C ALA A 108 17.32 5.79 8.96
N ARG A 109 16.16 6.22 8.46
CA ARG A 109 15.93 7.60 8.03
C ARG A 109 15.83 8.52 9.25
N ASP A 110 16.45 9.71 9.16
CA ASP A 110 16.41 10.73 10.22
C ASP A 110 14.99 11.15 10.63
N THR A 111 14.02 11.03 9.71
CA THR A 111 12.62 11.39 9.91
C THR A 111 11.71 10.20 10.24
N CYS A 112 12.27 8.99 10.33
CA CYS A 112 11.54 7.75 10.57
C CYS A 112 12.47 6.74 11.24
N THR A 113 12.63 6.84 12.56
CA THR A 113 13.44 5.91 13.36
C THR A 113 12.61 4.84 14.07
N ASN A 114 11.29 5.03 14.12
CA ASN A 114 10.34 4.15 14.77
C ASN A 114 8.96 4.26 14.11
N PRO A 115 8.03 3.32 14.36
CA PRO A 115 6.70 3.35 13.75
C PRO A 115 5.92 4.65 14.02
N MET A 116 6.04 5.25 15.21
CA MET A 116 5.33 6.50 15.51
C MET A 116 5.78 7.66 14.62
N GLU A 117 7.09 7.74 14.33
CA GLU A 117 7.63 8.72 13.38
C GLU A 117 7.20 8.42 11.94
N LEU A 118 7.15 7.15 11.53
CA LEU A 118 6.57 6.75 10.24
C LEU A 118 5.14 7.30 10.10
N LEU A 119 4.29 7.14 11.12
CA LEU A 119 2.93 7.66 11.09
C LEU A 119 2.91 9.19 10.96
N LYS A 120 3.63 9.89 11.83
CA LYS A 120 3.56 11.35 11.93
C LYS A 120 4.14 12.06 10.71
N ASN A 121 5.31 11.61 10.26
CA ASN A 121 6.13 12.33 9.30
C ASN A 121 5.90 11.85 7.87
N HIS A 122 5.39 10.62 7.69
CA HIS A 122 5.23 10.01 6.36
C HIS A 122 3.78 9.64 6.07
N LEU A 123 3.19 8.65 6.75
CA LEU A 123 1.84 8.14 6.40
C LEU A 123 0.73 9.20 6.54
N ASN A 124 0.81 10.10 7.52
CA ASN A 124 -0.13 11.23 7.66
C ASN A 124 0.01 12.27 6.53
N GLN A 125 1.12 12.27 5.78
CA GLN A 125 1.36 13.18 4.67
C GLN A 125 0.88 12.61 3.33
N VAL A 126 0.79 11.28 3.22
CA VAL A 126 0.33 10.56 2.03
C VAL A 126 -1.11 10.95 1.70
N GLY A 127 -1.31 11.52 0.51
CA GLY A 127 -2.61 12.02 0.02
C GLY A 127 -2.94 13.46 0.46
N ASN A 128 -2.01 14.15 1.13
CA ASN A 128 -2.14 15.56 1.52
C ASN A 128 -1.00 16.41 0.94
N SER A 129 0.23 16.18 1.39
CA SER A 129 1.41 16.97 1.01
C SER A 129 2.46 16.16 0.23
N GLY A 130 2.28 14.84 0.12
CA GLY A 130 3.17 13.95 -0.62
C GLY A 130 2.52 12.61 -1.01
N GLY A 131 3.25 11.81 -1.78
CA GLY A 131 2.96 10.41 -2.08
C GLY A 131 3.82 9.46 -1.24
N LEU A 132 3.81 8.17 -1.60
CA LEU A 132 4.71 7.18 -0.99
C LEU A 132 6.14 7.36 -1.51
N GLU A 133 7.12 7.26 -0.61
CA GLU A 133 8.52 7.14 -1.00
C GLU A 133 8.85 5.72 -1.49
N GLN A 134 9.97 5.56 -2.21
CA GLN A 134 10.37 4.26 -2.76
C GLN A 134 10.48 3.16 -1.69
N VAL A 135 11.07 3.47 -0.53
CA VAL A 135 11.18 2.50 0.58
C VAL A 135 9.81 2.13 1.17
N GLU A 136 8.80 3.00 1.05
CA GLU A 136 7.45 2.75 1.54
C GLU A 136 6.63 1.90 0.55
N MET A 137 7.04 1.83 -0.72
CA MET A 137 6.48 0.87 -1.68
C MET A 137 6.75 -0.58 -1.27
N PHE A 138 7.91 -0.87 -0.65
CA PHE A 138 8.18 -2.18 -0.05
C PHE A 138 7.21 -2.48 1.08
N LEU A 139 6.97 -1.50 1.95
CA LEU A 139 6.00 -1.64 3.04
C LEU A 139 4.58 -1.86 2.52
N LEU A 140 4.20 -1.20 1.42
CA LEU A 140 2.91 -1.40 0.76
C LEU A 140 2.78 -2.84 0.23
N GLY A 141 3.79 -3.33 -0.50
CA GLY A 141 3.83 -4.71 -0.99
C GLY A 141 3.69 -5.72 0.16
N TYR A 142 4.43 -5.52 1.25
CA TYR A 142 4.33 -6.34 2.46
C TYR A 142 2.95 -6.28 3.13
N ALA A 143 2.37 -5.09 3.27
CA ALA A 143 1.07 -4.89 3.91
C ALA A 143 -0.08 -5.57 3.15
N LEU A 144 0.01 -5.59 1.82
CA LEU A 144 -1.00 -6.19 0.94
C LEU A 144 -0.68 -7.63 0.51
N GLN A 145 0.52 -8.13 0.81
CA GLN A 145 1.02 -9.42 0.34
C GLN A 145 0.97 -9.51 -1.19
N VAL A 146 1.49 -8.48 -1.86
CA VAL A 146 1.50 -8.33 -3.32
C VAL A 146 2.93 -8.00 -3.76
N THR A 147 3.37 -8.60 -4.86
CA THR A 147 4.59 -8.17 -5.55
C THR A 147 4.25 -7.07 -6.55
N ILE A 148 4.73 -5.86 -6.30
CA ILE A 148 4.51 -4.69 -7.17
C ILE A 148 5.69 -4.61 -8.13
N HIS A 149 5.46 -4.98 -9.38
CA HIS A 149 6.43 -4.94 -10.46
C HIS A 149 6.34 -3.58 -11.18
N VAL A 150 7.39 -2.77 -11.12
CA VAL A 150 7.37 -1.39 -11.63
C VAL A 150 8.39 -1.20 -12.75
N TYR A 151 7.91 -0.71 -13.89
CA TYR A 151 8.74 -0.15 -14.96
C TYR A 151 9.02 1.33 -14.67
N ARG A 152 10.26 1.65 -14.30
CA ARG A 152 10.74 3.03 -14.06
C ARG A 152 11.32 3.58 -15.36
N LEU A 153 10.49 4.24 -16.16
CA LEU A 153 10.81 4.59 -17.54
C LEU A 153 12.02 5.53 -17.66
N TYR A 154 12.22 6.43 -16.70
CA TYR A 154 13.39 7.32 -16.65
C TYR A 154 14.69 6.59 -16.26
N ARG A 155 14.62 5.31 -15.91
CA ARG A 155 15.75 4.41 -15.60
C ARG A 155 15.99 3.37 -16.69
N CYS A 156 15.44 3.55 -17.89
CA CYS A 156 15.44 2.55 -18.97
C CYS A 156 16.81 2.00 -19.39
N GLU A 157 17.89 2.74 -19.17
CA GLU A 157 19.26 2.32 -19.50
C GLU A 157 20.02 1.75 -18.30
N THR A 158 19.34 1.45 -17.19
CA THR A 158 19.96 0.98 -15.95
C THR A 158 19.29 -0.29 -15.43
N ASP A 159 19.95 -0.98 -14.50
CA ASP A 159 19.38 -2.15 -13.81
C ASP A 159 18.13 -1.79 -12.97
N GLU A 160 17.88 -0.49 -12.73
CA GLU A 160 16.68 0.00 -12.05
C GLU A 160 15.47 0.21 -12.99
N PHE A 161 15.60 -0.07 -14.30
CA PHE A 161 14.47 0.03 -15.23
C PHE A 161 13.27 -0.80 -14.76
N ILE A 162 13.55 -1.97 -14.20
CA ILE A 162 12.57 -2.86 -13.59
C ILE A 162 12.90 -2.93 -12.10
N THR A 163 11.91 -2.69 -11.25
CA THR A 163 12.05 -2.82 -9.80
C THR A 163 10.85 -3.56 -9.23
N PHE A 164 11.09 -4.39 -8.22
CA PHE A 164 10.05 -5.14 -7.53
C PHE A 164 9.93 -4.67 -6.08
N TYR A 165 8.69 -4.51 -5.63
CA TYR A 165 8.37 -4.19 -4.24
C TYR A 165 7.44 -5.27 -3.66
N PRO A 166 7.93 -6.17 -2.80
CA PRO A 166 9.33 -6.30 -2.41
C PRO A 166 10.20 -7.02 -3.45
N ASP A 167 11.51 -6.94 -3.27
CA ASP A 167 12.55 -7.54 -4.11
C ASP A 167 12.93 -8.97 -3.68
N ASP A 168 12.40 -9.44 -2.56
CA ASP A 168 12.60 -10.80 -2.06
C ASP A 168 11.57 -11.83 -2.60
N HIS A 169 10.83 -11.42 -3.65
CA HIS A 169 10.03 -12.25 -4.55
C HIS A 169 9.33 -13.45 -3.89
N LYS A 170 8.28 -13.19 -3.12
CA LYS A 170 7.44 -14.25 -2.53
C LYS A 170 6.63 -14.95 -3.64
N GLU A 171 6.92 -16.24 -3.88
CA GLU A 171 6.32 -17.01 -4.98
C GLU A 171 4.78 -17.12 -4.90
N ASP A 172 4.22 -17.03 -3.70
CA ASP A 172 2.79 -17.14 -3.44
C ASP A 172 2.04 -15.81 -3.55
N TRP A 173 2.75 -14.69 -3.68
CA TRP A 173 2.11 -13.37 -3.73
C TRP A 173 1.63 -13.04 -5.15
N PRO A 174 0.37 -12.59 -5.32
CA PRO A 174 -0.07 -12.07 -6.61
C PRO A 174 0.82 -10.90 -7.05
N GLN A 175 1.07 -10.82 -8.35
CA GLN A 175 1.86 -9.74 -8.95
C GLN A 175 0.95 -8.71 -9.61
N VAL A 176 1.21 -7.43 -9.35
CA VAL A 176 0.63 -6.30 -10.08
C VAL A 176 1.73 -5.56 -10.82
N THR A 177 1.41 -5.01 -11.99
CA THR A 177 2.39 -4.26 -12.80
C THR A 177 2.00 -2.80 -12.85
N LEU A 178 2.97 -1.90 -12.63
CA LEU A 178 2.84 -0.46 -12.76
C LEU A 178 3.95 0.08 -13.66
N LEU A 179 3.76 1.29 -14.17
CA LEU A 179 4.80 2.06 -14.85
C LEU A 179 4.85 3.48 -14.30
N THR A 180 6.05 4.04 -14.17
CA THR A 180 6.25 5.40 -13.67
C THR A 180 7.31 6.14 -14.48
N GLU A 181 7.06 7.42 -14.73
CA GLU A 181 8.00 8.32 -15.41
C GLU A 181 8.92 9.06 -14.44
N ASP A 182 8.56 9.16 -13.16
CA ASP A 182 9.21 10.05 -12.19
C ASP A 182 9.17 9.57 -10.72
N ASP A 183 8.77 8.33 -10.46
CA ASP A 183 8.50 7.73 -9.14
C ASP A 183 7.38 8.40 -8.32
N ARG A 184 6.64 9.36 -8.90
CA ARG A 184 5.53 10.06 -8.24
C ARG A 184 4.19 9.71 -8.85
N HIS A 185 4.16 9.48 -10.16
CA HIS A 185 2.95 9.15 -10.90
C HIS A 185 3.07 7.73 -11.45
N TYR A 186 2.13 6.86 -11.08
CA TYR A 186 2.09 5.47 -11.48
C TYR A 186 0.88 5.24 -12.38
N ASN A 187 1.11 4.71 -13.58
CA ASN A 187 0.06 4.25 -14.47
C ASN A 187 -0.03 2.72 -14.42
N VAL A 188 -1.22 2.20 -14.74
CA VAL A 188 -1.47 0.76 -14.85
C VAL A 188 -1.42 0.37 -16.32
N PRO A 189 -0.42 -0.43 -16.77
CA PRO A 189 -0.42 -0.94 -18.14
C PRO A 189 -1.59 -1.92 -18.32
N VAL A 190 -2.49 -1.58 -19.23
CA VAL A 190 -3.60 -2.44 -19.63
C VAL A 190 -3.35 -2.99 -21.03
N GLY A 191 -3.43 -4.31 -21.18
CA GLY A 191 -3.27 -4.97 -22.47
C GLY A 191 -4.12 -6.22 -22.51
N LYS A 192 -4.67 -6.54 -23.70
CA LYS A 192 -5.15 -7.89 -23.96
C LYS A 192 -3.92 -8.79 -24.02
N ARG A 193 -3.93 -9.92 -23.32
CA ARG A 193 -2.89 -10.94 -23.52
C ARG A 193 -2.93 -11.34 -25.00
N GLU A 194 -1.94 -10.90 -25.77
CA GLU A 194 -1.67 -11.53 -27.05
C GLU A 194 -0.88 -12.80 -26.74
N ASP A 195 -1.41 -13.95 -27.14
CA ASP A 195 -0.66 -15.20 -27.10
C ASP A 195 0.60 -15.01 -27.94
N HIS A 196 1.75 -14.89 -27.27
CA HIS A 196 3.03 -14.98 -27.93
C HIS A 196 3.13 -16.36 -28.57
N LYS A 197 2.80 -16.46 -29.86
CA LYS A 197 3.19 -17.61 -30.67
C LYS A 197 4.71 -17.64 -30.68
N GLU A 198 5.26 -18.69 -30.08
CA GLU A 198 6.66 -19.06 -30.25
C GLU A 198 7.02 -18.94 -31.74
N VAL A 199 7.92 -18.03 -32.05
CA VAL A 199 8.59 -18.02 -33.35
C VAL A 199 9.52 -19.24 -33.32
N GLN A 200 9.04 -20.35 -33.88
CA GLN A 200 9.93 -21.46 -34.22
C GLN A 200 10.84 -20.99 -35.35
N GLU A 201 12.10 -20.74 -35.01
CA GLU A 201 13.18 -20.57 -35.98
C GLU A 201 13.24 -21.81 -36.88
N SER A 202 13.28 -21.57 -38.20
CA SER A 202 13.36 -22.58 -39.27
C SER A 202 14.80 -22.75 -39.75
#